data_AF-A0A382E8V2-F1
#
_entry.id   AF-A0A382E8V2-F1
#
_cell.length_a   1.000
_cell.length_b   1.000
_cell.length_c   1.000
_cell.angle_alpha   90.00
_cell.angle_beta   90.00
_cell.angle_gamma   90.00
#
_symmetry.space_group_name_H-M   'P 1'
#
loop_
_entity.id
_entity.type
_entity.pdbx_description
1 polymer ?
#
loop_
_entity_poly.entity_id
_entity_poly.type
_entity_poly.pdbx_seq_one_letter_code
_entity_poly.pdbx_strand_id
1 'polypeptide(L)'
;MRALLKKDGKLASDWQPIMDACFAGQAAAVALLLKYGADPNVKSKSAHQYRPLHRTVEYKKTLPKHEGHGKVLDLLLKAGADPMMRGSYWCISAVTVSATGDCRQYLPALVKAAPGPLDIFHACVLGETARVKTLLKKDRLLASTPDTGSRIWTSEEGWFPLHYCARSHVGDDDTKKGRALAQITQLLLDHGADPTGCVDQA
;
A
#
# COMPACT_ATOMS: atom_id res chain seq x y z
N MET A 1 2.76 -2.72 -28.72
CA MET A 1 1.75 -1.92 -27.98
C MET A 1 0.95 -0.96 -28.88
N ARG A 2 1.56 0.10 -29.44
CA ARG A 2 0.82 1.20 -30.09
C ARG A 2 -0.01 0.81 -31.32
N ALA A 3 0.53 -0.05 -32.20
CA ALA A 3 -0.21 -0.55 -33.36
C ALA A 3 -1.37 -1.48 -32.98
N LEU A 4 -1.20 -2.28 -31.91
CA LEU A 4 -2.21 -3.20 -31.40
C LEU A 4 -3.39 -2.45 -30.77
N LEU A 5 -3.12 -1.47 -29.89
CA LEU A 5 -4.17 -0.66 -29.26
C LEU A 5 -4.95 0.22 -30.25
N LYS A 6 -4.31 0.65 -31.35
CA LYS A 6 -5.01 1.32 -32.45
C LYS A 6 -5.98 0.39 -33.19
N LYS A 7 -5.64 -0.90 -33.31
CA LYS A 7 -6.46 -1.91 -34.01
C LYS A 7 -7.59 -2.43 -33.11
N ASP A 8 -7.31 -2.62 -31.83
CA ASP A 8 -8.29 -3.02 -30.82
C ASP A 8 -8.00 -2.32 -29.48
N GLY A 9 -8.73 -1.24 -29.22
CA GLY A 9 -8.61 -0.48 -27.98
C GLY A 9 -9.09 -1.23 -26.74
N LYS A 10 -9.92 -2.28 -26.90
CA LYS A 10 -10.43 -3.06 -25.76
C LYS A 10 -9.33 -3.84 -25.05
N LEU A 11 -8.21 -4.10 -25.73
CA LEU A 11 -7.03 -4.70 -25.11
C LEU A 11 -6.46 -3.85 -23.96
N ALA A 12 -6.70 -2.54 -23.94
CA ALA A 12 -6.31 -1.68 -22.81
C ALA A 12 -7.18 -1.90 -21.55
N SER A 13 -8.39 -2.44 -21.70
CA SER A 13 -9.31 -2.69 -20.59
C SER A 13 -8.99 -3.97 -19.80
N ASP A 14 -8.12 -4.84 -20.34
CA ASP A 14 -7.62 -5.96 -19.56
C ASP A 14 -6.62 -5.48 -18.49
N TRP A 15 -6.59 -6.17 -17.36
CA TRP A 15 -5.78 -5.78 -16.22
C TRP A 15 -4.28 -5.99 -16.48
N GLN A 16 -3.92 -7.00 -17.27
CA GLN A 16 -2.54 -7.46 -17.37
C GLN A 16 -1.59 -6.44 -18.04
N PRO A 17 -1.92 -5.81 -19.18
CA PRO A 17 -1.00 -4.89 -19.85
C PRO A 17 -0.55 -3.71 -18.98
N ILE A 18 -1.47 -3.13 -18.21
CA ILE A 18 -1.11 -2.02 -17.31
C ILE A 18 -0.29 -2.50 -16.12
N MET A 19 -0.55 -3.70 -15.57
CA MET A 19 0.29 -4.28 -14.51
C MET A 19 1.72 -4.52 -14.95
N ASP A 20 1.93 -5.07 -16.15
CA ASP A 20 3.26 -5.38 -16.67
C ASP A 20 4.05 -4.10 -16.94
N ALA A 21 3.41 -3.09 -17.52
CA ALA A 21 4.00 -1.77 -17.72
C ALA A 21 4.36 -1.08 -16.39
N CYS A 22 3.51 -1.20 -15.37
CA CYS A 22 3.75 -0.64 -14.04
C CYS A 22 4.91 -1.35 -13.33
N PHE A 23 4.93 -2.68 -13.38
CA PHE A 23 6.00 -3.49 -12.79
C PHE A 23 7.37 -3.18 -13.41
N ALA A 24 7.41 -2.99 -14.74
CA ALA A 24 8.62 -2.66 -15.49
C ALA A 24 8.97 -1.17 -15.49
N GLY A 25 8.19 -0.30 -14.83
CA GLY A 25 8.47 1.14 -14.79
C GLY A 25 8.36 1.84 -16.16
N GLN A 26 7.56 1.31 -17.08
CA GLN A 26 7.43 1.81 -18.45
C GLN A 26 6.40 2.94 -18.55
N ALA A 27 6.79 4.15 -18.14
CA ALA A 27 5.89 5.32 -18.12
C ALA A 27 5.19 5.60 -19.46
N ALA A 28 5.88 5.46 -20.60
CA ALA A 28 5.28 5.67 -21.92
C ALA A 28 4.18 4.64 -22.26
N ALA A 29 4.37 3.39 -21.83
CA ALA A 29 3.37 2.34 -21.97
C ALA A 29 2.14 2.61 -21.10
N VAL A 30 2.35 2.98 -19.83
CA VAL A 30 1.27 3.34 -18.90
C VAL A 30 0.48 4.54 -19.41
N ALA A 31 1.15 5.62 -19.82
CA ALA A 31 0.49 6.79 -20.38
C ALA A 31 -0.37 6.45 -21.61
N LEU A 32 0.12 5.55 -22.47
CA LEU A 32 -0.63 5.10 -23.62
C LEU A 32 -1.84 4.25 -23.21
N LEU A 33 -1.70 3.32 -22.27
CA LEU A 33 -2.80 2.46 -21.81
C LEU A 33 -3.91 3.30 -21.13
N LEU A 34 -3.54 4.23 -20.25
CA LEU A 34 -4.48 5.16 -19.61
C LEU A 34 -5.23 6.00 -20.66
N LYS A 35 -4.54 6.48 -21.71
CA LYS A 35 -5.18 7.21 -22.82
C LYS A 35 -6.23 6.38 -23.56
N TYR A 36 -6.08 5.06 -23.59
CA TYR A 36 -7.05 4.14 -24.20
C TYR A 36 -8.08 3.59 -23.20
N GLY A 37 -8.18 4.19 -22.00
CA GLY A 37 -9.22 3.87 -21.02
C GLY A 37 -8.89 2.70 -20.09
N ALA A 38 -7.61 2.34 -19.95
CA ALA A 38 -7.21 1.41 -18.90
C ALA A 38 -7.59 1.98 -17.52
N ASP A 39 -8.28 1.19 -16.70
CA ASP A 39 -8.65 1.59 -15.34
C ASP A 39 -7.39 1.61 -14.44
N PRO A 40 -7.00 2.77 -13.89
CA PRO A 40 -5.82 2.89 -13.03
C PRO A 40 -5.99 2.17 -11.68
N ASN A 41 -7.22 1.79 -11.34
CA ASN A 41 -7.58 1.06 -10.12
C ASN A 41 -7.90 -0.40 -10.40
N VAL A 42 -7.73 -0.92 -11.61
CA VAL A 42 -8.12 -2.31 -11.94
C VAL A 42 -7.48 -3.31 -10.99
N LYS A 43 -8.26 -4.29 -10.50
CA LYS A 43 -7.76 -5.37 -9.65
C LYS A 43 -7.42 -6.59 -10.51
N SER A 44 -6.21 -7.13 -10.37
CA SER A 44 -5.80 -8.32 -11.11
C SER A 44 -6.64 -9.54 -10.74
N LYS A 45 -6.84 -10.42 -11.72
CA LYS A 45 -7.46 -11.75 -11.52
C LYS A 45 -6.45 -12.82 -11.09
N SER A 46 -5.17 -12.44 -10.92
CA SER A 46 -4.13 -13.34 -10.41
C SER A 46 -4.29 -13.58 -8.90
N ALA A 47 -3.64 -14.63 -8.38
CA ALA A 47 -3.68 -14.97 -6.95
C ALA A 47 -3.23 -13.80 -6.05
N HIS A 48 -2.30 -12.97 -6.52
CA HIS A 48 -1.79 -11.81 -5.78
C HIS A 48 -2.71 -10.59 -5.82
N GLN A 49 -3.74 -10.55 -6.67
CA GLN A 49 -4.78 -9.50 -6.63
C GLN A 49 -4.24 -8.05 -6.61
N TYR A 50 -3.16 -7.80 -7.35
CA TYR A 50 -2.51 -6.49 -7.40
C TYR A 50 -3.37 -5.45 -8.11
N ARG A 51 -3.15 -4.17 -7.78
CA ARG A 51 -3.57 -3.01 -8.58
C ARG A 51 -2.34 -2.36 -9.24
N PRO A 52 -2.51 -1.48 -10.25
CA PRO A 52 -1.38 -0.82 -10.90
C PRO A 52 -0.41 -0.16 -9.93
N LEU A 53 -0.91 0.59 -8.93
CA LEU A 53 -0.07 1.20 -7.90
C LEU A 53 0.74 0.17 -7.10
N HIS A 54 0.14 -0.97 -6.72
CA HIS A 54 0.87 -2.01 -6.00
C HIS A 54 2.03 -2.56 -6.83
N ARG A 55 1.86 -2.81 -8.14
CA ARG A 55 2.94 -3.28 -9.01
C ARG A 55 4.06 -2.26 -9.16
N THR A 56 3.71 -0.98 -9.17
CA THR A 56 4.69 0.11 -9.23
C THR A 56 5.57 0.15 -7.98
N VAL A 57 4.99 -0.07 -6.79
CA VAL A 57 5.69 0.08 -5.49
C VAL A 57 6.07 -1.24 -4.82
N GLU A 58 5.76 -2.38 -5.43
CA GLU A 58 6.13 -3.71 -4.91
C GLU A 58 7.64 -3.87 -4.79
N TYR A 59 8.11 -4.28 -3.63
CA TYR A 59 9.51 -4.59 -3.41
C TYR A 59 9.89 -5.94 -4.05
N LYS A 60 10.91 -5.91 -4.92
CA LYS A 60 11.56 -7.10 -5.51
C LYS A 60 13.07 -6.90 -5.48
N LYS A 61 13.77 -7.70 -4.67
CA LYS A 61 15.24 -7.66 -4.58
C LYS A 61 15.94 -7.83 -5.94
N THR A 62 15.36 -8.64 -6.83
CA THR A 62 15.90 -8.90 -8.17
C THR A 62 15.50 -7.87 -9.22
N LEU A 63 14.55 -6.97 -8.92
CA LEU A 63 14.11 -5.89 -9.80
C LEU A 63 13.95 -4.59 -8.99
N PRO A 64 15.07 -3.90 -8.70
CA PRO A 64 15.01 -2.62 -8.00
C PRO A 64 14.26 -1.57 -8.83
N LYS A 65 13.61 -0.63 -8.14
CA LYS A 65 12.90 0.47 -8.80
C LYS A 65 13.90 1.48 -9.36
N HIS A 66 13.52 2.11 -10.46
CA HIS A 66 14.27 3.17 -11.11
C HIS A 66 13.36 4.38 -11.38
N GLU A 67 13.89 5.46 -11.95
CA GLU A 67 13.14 6.70 -12.18
C GLU A 67 11.83 6.51 -12.98
N GLY A 68 11.82 5.51 -13.86
CA GLY A 68 10.63 5.10 -14.62
C GLY A 68 9.43 4.76 -13.72
N HIS A 69 9.65 4.12 -12.57
CA HIS A 69 8.58 3.82 -11.60
C HIS A 69 8.02 5.07 -10.93
N GLY A 70 8.85 6.10 -10.68
CA GLY A 70 8.38 7.40 -10.20
C GLY A 70 7.46 8.08 -11.21
N LYS A 71 7.84 8.06 -12.50
CA LYS A 71 7.01 8.59 -13.59
C LYS A 71 5.70 7.81 -13.75
N VAL A 72 5.73 6.48 -13.60
CA VAL A 72 4.53 5.65 -13.59
C VAL A 72 3.62 6.02 -12.42
N LEU A 73 4.17 6.16 -11.21
CA LEU A 73 3.43 6.56 -10.01
C LEU A 73 2.66 7.87 -10.26
N ASP A 74 3.36 8.89 -10.76
CA ASP A 74 2.75 10.19 -11.06
C ASP A 74 1.63 10.09 -12.10
N LEU A 75 1.81 9.27 -13.14
CA LEU A 75 0.78 9.07 -14.17
C LEU A 75 -0.46 8.40 -13.60
N LEU A 76 -0.30 7.36 -12.77
CA LEU A 76 -1.40 6.66 -12.14
C LEU A 76 -2.17 7.57 -11.18
N LEU A 77 -1.46 8.29 -10.29
CA LEU A 77 -2.10 9.21 -9.35
C LEU A 77 -2.84 10.34 -10.08
N LYS A 78 -2.26 10.91 -11.14
CA LYS A 78 -2.94 11.91 -11.99
C LYS A 78 -4.17 11.35 -12.70
N ALA A 79 -4.19 10.05 -12.99
CA ALA A 79 -5.34 9.38 -13.58
C ALA A 79 -6.41 8.97 -12.55
N GLY A 80 -6.22 9.27 -11.25
CA GLY A 80 -7.18 8.94 -10.20
C GLY A 80 -6.97 7.57 -9.57
N ALA A 81 -5.76 7.00 -9.65
CA ALA A 81 -5.42 5.81 -8.87
C ALA A 81 -5.51 6.13 -7.38
N ASP A 82 -6.29 5.36 -6.63
CA ASP A 82 -6.44 5.52 -5.19
C ASP A 82 -5.39 4.66 -4.44
N PRO A 83 -4.44 5.30 -3.73
CA PRO A 83 -3.37 4.61 -3.05
C PRO A 83 -3.82 3.84 -1.81
N MET A 84 -5.05 4.05 -1.34
CA MET A 84 -5.67 3.38 -0.20
C MET A 84 -6.46 2.12 -0.58
N MET A 85 -6.71 1.88 -1.87
CA MET A 85 -7.40 0.68 -2.29
C MET A 85 -6.59 -0.59 -2.01
N ARG A 86 -7.27 -1.60 -1.50
CA ARG A 86 -6.68 -2.91 -1.17
C ARG A 86 -6.31 -3.69 -2.42
N GLY A 87 -5.13 -4.26 -2.38
CA GLY A 87 -4.58 -5.20 -3.37
C GLY A 87 -3.40 -5.93 -2.76
N SER A 88 -2.56 -6.55 -3.59
CA SER A 88 -1.46 -7.41 -3.14
C SER A 88 -1.91 -8.69 -2.44
N TYR A 89 -0.94 -9.58 -2.24
CA TYR A 89 -1.16 -10.87 -1.60
C TYR A 89 -1.81 -10.73 -0.21
N TRP A 90 -1.39 -9.72 0.55
CA TRP A 90 -1.91 -9.44 1.90
C TRP A 90 -3.19 -8.58 1.91
N CYS A 91 -3.74 -8.23 0.76
CA CYS A 91 -4.91 -7.34 0.65
C CYS A 91 -4.75 -5.99 1.38
N ILE A 92 -3.53 -5.45 1.38
CA ILE A 92 -3.17 -4.14 1.93
C ILE A 92 -3.10 -3.06 0.83
N SER A 93 -3.06 -1.79 1.23
CA SER A 93 -3.00 -0.65 0.30
C SER A 93 -1.62 -0.46 -0.32
N ALA A 94 -1.51 0.36 -1.37
CA ALA A 94 -0.22 0.69 -1.98
C ALA A 94 0.67 1.51 -1.01
N VAL A 95 0.06 2.35 -0.17
CA VAL A 95 0.73 3.04 0.94
C VAL A 95 1.39 2.02 1.87
N THR A 96 0.64 1.01 2.32
CA THR A 96 1.17 0.00 3.23
C THR A 96 2.28 -0.82 2.57
N VAL A 97 2.12 -1.28 1.32
CA VAL A 97 3.19 -1.99 0.59
C VAL A 97 4.48 -1.17 0.53
N SER A 98 4.35 0.13 0.25
CA SER A 98 5.50 1.06 0.18
C SER A 98 6.14 1.29 1.55
N ALA A 99 5.35 1.32 2.64
CA ALA A 99 5.82 1.52 4.00
C ALA A 99 6.48 0.27 4.62
N THR A 100 6.07 -0.94 4.22
CA THR A 100 6.63 -2.21 4.71
C THR A 100 7.75 -2.76 3.83
N GLY A 101 8.27 -1.99 2.87
CA GLY A 101 9.33 -2.41 1.96
C GLY A 101 10.28 -1.25 1.61
N ASP A 102 11.19 -1.44 0.65
CA ASP A 102 12.21 -0.42 0.31
C ASP A 102 11.75 0.65 -0.68
N CYS A 103 10.45 0.79 -0.89
CA CYS A 103 9.89 1.79 -1.82
C CYS A 103 9.37 3.04 -1.08
N ARG A 104 9.94 3.36 0.10
CA ARG A 104 9.49 4.44 1.00
C ARG A 104 9.57 5.83 0.37
N GLN A 105 10.44 6.02 -0.62
CA GLN A 105 10.54 7.27 -1.39
C GLN A 105 9.23 7.70 -2.07
N TYR A 106 8.28 6.77 -2.29
CA TYR A 106 6.97 7.08 -2.89
C TYR A 106 5.90 7.46 -1.86
N LEU A 107 6.14 7.25 -0.56
CA LEU A 107 5.17 7.53 0.50
C LEU A 107 4.65 8.97 0.50
N PRO A 108 5.48 10.02 0.34
CA PRO A 108 4.97 11.39 0.34
C PRO A 108 3.92 11.63 -0.76
N ALA A 109 4.14 11.09 -1.96
CA ALA A 109 3.21 11.22 -3.08
C ALA A 109 1.92 10.40 -2.85
N LEU A 110 2.06 9.16 -2.38
CA LEU A 110 0.92 8.29 -2.08
C LEU A 110 0.04 8.86 -0.95
N VAL A 111 0.63 9.30 0.15
CA VAL A 111 -0.10 9.86 1.29
C VAL A 111 -0.78 11.18 0.92
N LYS A 112 -0.13 12.02 0.11
CA LYS A 112 -0.74 13.26 -0.41
C LYS A 112 -1.96 12.99 -1.30
N ALA A 113 -1.95 11.88 -2.05
CA ALA A 113 -3.04 11.49 -2.93
C ALA A 113 -4.16 10.69 -2.23
N ALA A 114 -4.05 10.45 -0.92
CA ALA A 114 -5.08 9.76 -0.17
C ALA A 114 -6.41 10.53 -0.22
N PRO A 115 -7.55 9.84 -0.46
CA PRO A 115 -8.85 10.52 -0.63
C PRO A 115 -9.44 11.06 0.68
N GLY A 116 -8.84 10.75 1.83
CA GLY A 116 -9.36 11.12 3.13
C GLY A 116 -8.33 10.95 4.25
N PRO A 117 -8.74 11.23 5.51
CA PRO A 117 -7.85 11.10 6.66
C PRO A 117 -7.49 9.63 6.91
N LEU A 118 -6.26 9.40 7.36
CA LEU A 118 -5.77 8.05 7.66
C LEU A 118 -6.66 7.36 8.71
N ASP A 119 -7.00 6.10 8.46
CA ASP A 119 -7.54 5.21 9.48
C ASP A 119 -6.46 4.80 10.49
N ILE A 120 -6.82 3.96 11.46
CA ILE A 120 -5.89 3.51 12.50
C ILE A 120 -4.71 2.73 11.92
N PHE A 121 -4.95 1.88 10.91
CA PHE A 121 -3.95 0.99 10.32
C PHE A 121 -2.90 1.76 9.53
N HIS A 122 -3.34 2.69 8.68
CA HIS A 122 -2.45 3.55 7.90
C HIS A 122 -1.71 4.54 8.80
N ALA A 123 -2.35 5.07 9.85
CA ALA A 123 -1.67 5.92 10.82
C ALA A 123 -0.59 5.16 11.60
N CYS A 124 -0.85 3.91 11.97
CA CYS A 124 0.11 3.01 12.61
C CYS A 124 1.31 2.72 11.70
N VAL A 125 1.10 2.24 10.47
CA VAL A 125 2.21 1.90 9.56
C VAL A 125 3.05 3.12 9.18
N LEU A 126 2.46 4.32 9.11
CA LEU A 126 3.18 5.55 8.77
C LEU A 126 3.83 6.26 9.96
N GLY A 127 3.63 5.77 11.19
CA GLY A 127 4.16 6.42 12.39
C GLY A 127 3.49 7.78 12.67
N GLU A 128 2.18 7.92 12.44
CA GLU A 128 1.41 9.16 12.63
C GLU A 128 0.82 9.25 14.05
N THR A 129 1.68 9.47 15.04
CA THR A 129 1.34 9.39 16.47
C THR A 129 0.16 10.28 16.88
N ALA A 130 0.08 11.51 16.36
CA ALA A 130 -1.00 12.44 16.66
C ALA A 130 -2.36 11.91 16.17
N ARG A 131 -2.37 11.29 14.99
CA ARG A 131 -3.58 10.70 14.40
C ARG A 131 -4.03 9.47 15.20
N VAL A 132 -3.09 8.59 15.56
CA VAL A 132 -3.39 7.41 16.40
C VAL A 132 -3.99 7.83 17.74
N LYS A 133 -3.38 8.79 18.44
CA LYS A 133 -3.92 9.33 19.71
C LYS A 133 -5.35 9.85 19.57
N THR A 134 -5.62 10.57 18.48
CA THR A 134 -6.96 11.12 18.21
C THR A 134 -7.99 10.01 17.99
N LEU A 135 -7.63 8.96 17.24
CA LEU A 135 -8.50 7.84 16.96
C LEU A 135 -8.79 7.01 18.22
N LEU A 136 -7.76 6.66 19.00
CA LEU A 136 -7.92 5.88 20.23
C LEU A 136 -8.68 6.62 21.33
N LYS A 137 -8.58 7.95 21.39
CA LYS A 137 -9.40 8.77 22.29
C LYS A 137 -10.89 8.68 21.93
N LYS A 138 -11.21 8.57 20.64
CA LYS A 138 -12.60 8.44 20.16
C LYS A 138 -13.13 7.02 20.35
N ASP A 139 -12.30 6.02 20.08
CA ASP A 139 -12.64 4.61 20.22
C ASP A 139 -11.39 3.81 20.61
N ARG A 140 -11.38 3.35 21.87
CA ARG A 140 -10.26 2.58 22.44
C ARG A 140 -10.18 1.17 21.87
N LEU A 141 -11.31 0.60 21.40
CA LEU A 141 -11.36 -0.76 20.87
C LEU A 141 -10.60 -0.90 19.55
N LEU A 142 -10.36 0.22 18.85
CA LEU A 142 -9.53 0.24 17.64
C LEU A 142 -8.14 -0.35 17.87
N ALA A 143 -7.59 -0.30 19.08
CA ALA A 143 -6.28 -0.89 19.39
C ALA A 143 -6.24 -2.42 19.21
N SER A 144 -7.38 -3.08 19.42
CA SER A 144 -7.53 -4.54 19.39
C SER A 144 -8.57 -4.99 18.37
N THR A 145 -8.95 -4.13 17.42
CA THR A 145 -9.84 -4.49 16.32
C THR A 145 -8.99 -4.85 15.09
N PRO A 146 -9.13 -6.06 14.52
CA PRO A 146 -8.36 -6.45 13.35
C PRO A 146 -8.85 -5.74 12.09
N ASP A 147 -7.93 -5.54 11.16
CA ASP A 147 -8.26 -5.12 9.80
C ASP A 147 -8.82 -6.29 8.99
N THR A 148 -10.13 -6.51 9.07
CA THR A 148 -10.84 -7.61 8.37
C THR A 148 -10.67 -7.63 6.86
N GLY A 149 -10.18 -6.55 6.24
CA GLY A 149 -9.89 -6.50 4.81
C GLY A 149 -8.49 -6.97 4.43
N SER A 150 -7.59 -7.15 5.40
CA SER A 150 -6.22 -7.64 5.18
C SER A 150 -6.14 -9.15 5.43
N ARG A 151 -5.02 -9.76 5.01
CA ARG A 151 -4.78 -11.18 5.19
C ARG A 151 -3.48 -11.41 5.93
N ILE A 152 -3.50 -12.34 6.87
CA ILE A 152 -2.32 -12.96 7.47
C ILE A 152 -2.38 -14.46 7.13
N TRP A 153 -1.23 -15.11 6.94
CA TRP A 153 -1.23 -16.53 6.55
C TRP A 153 -1.56 -17.47 7.72
N THR A 154 -1.53 -16.97 8.94
CA THR A 154 -1.65 -17.74 10.19
C THR A 154 -3.03 -17.64 10.86
N SER A 155 -3.90 -16.75 10.38
CA SER A 155 -5.20 -16.47 11.01
C SER A 155 -6.25 -16.11 9.97
N GLU A 156 -7.50 -16.46 10.28
CA GLU A 156 -8.68 -15.97 9.55
C GLU A 156 -8.93 -14.48 9.85
N GLU A 157 -8.38 -13.96 10.95
CA GLU A 157 -8.41 -12.54 11.29
C GLU A 157 -7.34 -11.77 10.51
N GLY A 158 -7.66 -10.53 10.14
CA GLY A 158 -6.69 -9.65 9.51
C GLY A 158 -5.70 -9.01 10.49
N TRP A 159 -4.84 -8.14 9.97
CA TRP A 159 -3.80 -7.47 10.75
C TRP A 159 -4.38 -6.51 11.78
N PHE A 160 -3.96 -6.65 13.03
CA PHE A 160 -4.18 -5.65 14.07
C PHE A 160 -3.28 -4.41 13.88
N PRO A 161 -3.63 -3.24 14.44
CA PRO A 161 -2.81 -2.02 14.32
C PRO A 161 -1.36 -2.21 14.79
N LEU A 162 -1.13 -3.07 15.77
CA LEU A 162 0.22 -3.38 16.25
C LEU A 162 1.08 -4.05 15.18
N HIS A 163 0.50 -4.95 14.36
CA HIS A 163 1.20 -5.58 13.23
C HIS A 163 1.66 -4.56 12.20
N TYR A 164 0.83 -3.54 11.93
CA TYR A 164 1.19 -2.45 11.03
C TYR A 164 2.41 -1.67 11.54
N CYS A 165 2.53 -1.47 12.85
CA CYS A 165 3.71 -0.84 13.45
C CYS A 165 4.94 -1.73 13.31
N ALA A 166 4.81 -3.01 13.66
CA ALA A 166 5.91 -3.98 13.67
C ALA A 166 6.48 -4.26 12.27
N ARG A 167 5.64 -4.20 11.23
CA ARG A 167 6.05 -4.44 9.83
C ARG A 167 6.51 -3.17 9.12
N SER A 168 6.41 -2.01 9.75
CA SER A 168 6.76 -0.75 9.11
C SER A 168 8.26 -0.52 9.09
N HIS A 169 8.77 -0.13 7.92
CA HIS A 169 10.18 0.19 7.70
C HIS A 169 10.39 1.71 7.64
N VAL A 170 9.38 2.53 7.91
CA VAL A 170 9.52 4.00 7.86
C VAL A 170 10.50 4.56 8.89
N GLY A 171 10.86 3.75 9.89
CA GLY A 171 11.87 4.08 10.89
C GLY A 171 13.31 3.72 10.51
N ASP A 172 13.53 2.93 9.46
CA ASP A 172 14.86 2.40 9.10
C ASP A 172 15.87 3.52 8.79
N ASP A 173 15.41 4.53 8.05
CA ASP A 173 16.22 5.68 7.64
C ASP A 173 15.82 6.99 8.37
N ASP A 174 14.75 6.96 9.18
CA ASP A 174 14.24 8.11 9.92
C ASP A 174 14.02 7.76 11.41
N THR A 175 15.01 8.14 12.22
CA THR A 175 14.98 7.90 13.68
C THR A 175 13.79 8.55 14.39
N LYS A 176 13.23 9.65 13.87
CA LYS A 176 12.02 10.27 14.46
C LYS A 176 10.82 9.38 14.21
N LYS A 177 10.69 8.84 13.00
CA LYS A 177 9.66 7.85 12.66
C LYS A 177 9.83 6.54 13.42
N GLY A 178 11.06 6.07 13.63
CA GLY A 178 11.33 4.92 14.50
C GLY A 178 10.85 5.13 15.94
N ARG A 179 11.13 6.30 16.54
CA ARG A 179 10.60 6.66 17.86
C ARG A 179 9.07 6.79 17.87
N ALA A 180 8.49 7.34 16.80
CA ALA A 180 7.04 7.45 16.67
C ALA A 180 6.36 6.08 16.63
N LEU A 181 6.90 5.11 15.89
CA LEU A 181 6.42 3.73 15.86
C LEU A 181 6.48 3.10 17.25
N ALA A 182 7.60 3.23 17.97
CA ALA A 182 7.73 2.71 19.33
C ALA A 182 6.70 3.34 20.30
N GLN A 183 6.46 4.66 20.20
CA GLN A 183 5.44 5.34 20.99
C GLN A 183 4.02 4.86 20.66
N ILE A 184 3.72 4.64 19.38
CA ILE A 184 2.43 4.12 18.94
C ILE A 184 2.24 2.69 19.45
N THR A 185 3.25 1.84 19.34
CA THR A 185 3.25 0.49 19.89
C THR A 185 2.91 0.49 21.37
N GLN A 186 3.61 1.29 22.18
CA GLN A 186 3.29 1.39 23.62
C GLN A 186 1.85 1.87 23.85
N LEU A 187 1.41 2.89 23.09
CA LEU A 187 0.06 3.41 23.20
C LEU A 187 -1.01 2.36 22.88
N LEU A 188 -0.77 1.50 21.89
CA LEU A 188 -1.67 0.39 21.55
C LEU A 188 -1.72 -0.65 22.68
N LEU A 189 -0.57 -1.02 23.26
CA LEU A 189 -0.49 -1.94 24.41
C LEU A 189 -1.24 -1.37 25.63
N ASP A 190 -1.08 -0.08 25.93
CA ASP A 190 -1.80 0.61 26.99
C ASP A 190 -3.33 0.62 26.76
N HIS A 191 -3.77 0.38 25.52
CA HIS A 191 -5.16 0.26 25.12
C HIS A 191 -5.62 -1.20 24.93
N GLY A 192 -4.83 -2.17 25.38
CA GLY A 192 -5.20 -3.59 25.40
C GLY A 192 -4.90 -4.33 24.09
N ALA A 193 -4.05 -3.77 23.22
CA ALA A 193 -3.55 -4.53 22.07
C ALA A 193 -2.73 -5.73 22.56
N ASP A 194 -2.97 -6.89 21.97
CA ASP A 194 -2.24 -8.10 22.31
C ASP A 194 -0.91 -8.17 21.52
N PRO A 195 0.26 -8.17 22.19
CA PRO A 195 1.54 -8.35 21.52
C PRO A 195 1.73 -9.75 20.95
N THR A 196 0.96 -10.74 21.42
CA THR A 196 1.10 -12.15 21.05
C THR A 196 0.42 -12.51 19.73
N GLY A 197 -0.49 -11.67 19.24
CA GLY A 197 -1.07 -11.82 17.89
C GLY A 197 -0.01 -11.83 16.77
N CYS A 198 1.19 -11.28 17.03
CA CYS A 198 2.35 -11.30 16.13
C CYS A 198 3.14 -12.63 16.16
N VAL A 199 2.98 -13.49 17.18
CA VAL A 199 3.84 -14.66 17.44
C VAL A 199 3.15 -16.00 17.35
N ASP A 200 1.82 -16.06 17.17
CA ASP A 200 1.16 -17.33 16.91
C ASP A 200 1.30 -17.73 15.43
N GLN A 201 2.42 -18.44 15.18
CA GLN A 201 2.63 -19.57 14.26
C GLN A 201 4.00 -19.47 13.56
N ALA A 202 5.02 -19.97 14.26
CA ALA A 202 5.97 -20.88 13.64
C ALA A 202 5.48 -22.32 13.84
#